data_AF-A0A961NY00-F1
#
_entry.id   AF-A0A961NY00-F1
#
_cell.length_a   1.000
_cell.length_b   1.000
_cell.length_c   1.000
_cell.angle_alpha   90.00
_cell.angle_beta   90.00
_cell.angle_gamma   90.00
#
_symmetry.space_group_name_H-M   'P 1'
#
loop_
_entity.id
_entity.type
_entity.pdbx_description
1 polymer ?
#
loop_
_entity_poly.entity_id
_entity_poly.type
_entity_poly.pdbx_seq_one_letter_code
_entity_poly.pdbx_strand_id
1 'polypeptide(L)'
;EAMAEAIRGWTSFSLSREEEDQFMVDWPKTLAQYHWARMDMLLWRGLSDQAKRQLPRVDDAHKALANARIGLRESEDGVDGLISRVPAALADDPGLAYERFLWRATKGRNDSAIELVLERSGSAASLGDPERWAGRRLDLARWAMRADKPKTAYALASQHRLAADSDERNALEWLAGYVALRKLGDAETALRHFQAFHESVETPISVSRAGYWQGRALEALGRKEEAQAAYARAGKHQTAFYGLLAAEKAGLTLDPALAGAQTYPGYEQAAFWTNSNMQAARLTLAAGERYLARRFAVHLSESLDATSLGQLMQWAEDQDAPYLQLSLAKYAIVYHGRVYNRPYFPNPDIGSGNPGVPRALELSIARRESEFNPGVTSGVGAMGLMQLMPGTAKDMAKRLEIAYEPGKLHDGFAYNTRLGSEYLAYLIEKFGQNPVLIAVGYNAGPGRASQWIEQLGDPRAANVDIVDWIEAIPFEETQTYVMRVTESLPNYRARRTGESGPVRFTDELKQR
;
A
#
# COMPACT_ATOMS: atom_id res chain seq x y z
N GLU A 1 -12.40 -33.78 -21.08
CA GLU A 1 -12.67 -32.72 -20.07
C GLU A 1 -12.19 -33.11 -18.68
N ALA A 2 -12.72 -34.18 -18.05
CA ALA A 2 -12.31 -34.59 -16.69
C ALA A 2 -10.79 -34.81 -16.50
N MET A 3 -10.11 -35.47 -17.45
CA MET A 3 -8.65 -35.65 -17.38
C MET A 3 -7.87 -34.33 -17.46
N ALA A 4 -8.33 -33.39 -18.30
CA ALA A 4 -7.70 -32.08 -18.43
C ALA A 4 -7.88 -31.27 -17.15
N GLU A 5 -9.05 -31.37 -16.53
CA GLU A 5 -9.34 -30.73 -15.25
C GLU A 5 -8.54 -31.35 -14.10
N ALA A 6 -8.38 -32.68 -14.09
CA ALA A 6 -7.52 -33.36 -13.14
C ALA A 6 -6.05 -32.91 -13.27
N ILE A 7 -5.54 -32.76 -14.50
CA ILE A 7 -4.19 -32.22 -14.74
C ILE A 7 -4.11 -30.78 -14.19
N ARG A 8 -5.07 -29.92 -14.54
CA ARG A 8 -5.13 -28.53 -14.08
C ARG A 8 -5.11 -28.46 -12.56
N GLY A 9 -6.01 -29.17 -11.87
CA GLY A 9 -6.06 -29.20 -10.41
C GLY A 9 -4.75 -29.71 -9.80
N TRP A 10 -4.19 -30.79 -10.35
CA TRP A 10 -2.94 -31.38 -9.87
C TRP A 10 -1.75 -30.42 -9.97
N THR A 11 -1.65 -29.65 -11.06
CA THR A 11 -0.52 -28.77 -11.34
C THR A 11 -0.74 -27.31 -10.95
N SER A 12 -1.88 -26.94 -10.35
CA SER A 12 -2.14 -25.55 -9.95
C SER A 12 -2.66 -25.38 -8.52
N PHE A 13 -3.29 -26.41 -7.92
CA PHE A 13 -3.90 -26.28 -6.60
C PHE A 13 -2.95 -26.73 -5.48
N SER A 14 -3.07 -26.02 -4.34
CA SER A 14 -2.60 -26.53 -3.05
C SER A 14 -3.64 -27.53 -2.57
N LEU A 15 -3.23 -28.77 -2.32
CA LEU A 15 -4.13 -29.85 -1.92
C LEU A 15 -3.80 -30.33 -0.51
N SER A 16 -4.84 -30.67 0.26
CA SER A 16 -4.68 -31.48 1.45
C SER A 16 -4.07 -32.84 1.10
N ARG A 17 -3.65 -33.60 2.12
CA ARG A 17 -3.13 -34.95 1.89
C ARG A 17 -4.23 -35.84 1.31
N GLU A 18 -5.43 -35.74 1.85
CA GLU A 18 -6.59 -36.54 1.46
C GLU A 18 -7.01 -36.24 0.02
N GLU A 19 -7.05 -34.96 -0.37
CA GLU A 19 -7.34 -34.56 -1.75
C GLU A 19 -6.25 -35.07 -2.72
N GLU A 20 -4.98 -34.93 -2.34
CA GLU A 20 -3.87 -35.42 -3.17
C GLU A 20 -3.91 -36.93 -3.37
N ASP A 21 -4.20 -37.69 -2.31
CA ASP A 21 -4.34 -39.14 -2.37
C ASP A 21 -5.53 -39.53 -3.26
N GLN A 22 -6.65 -38.79 -3.17
CA GLN A 22 -7.81 -39.00 -4.03
C GLN A 22 -7.49 -38.79 -5.52
N PHE A 23 -6.75 -37.72 -5.86
CA PHE A 23 -6.28 -37.51 -7.24
C PHE A 23 -5.44 -38.68 -7.76
N MET A 24 -4.59 -39.26 -6.89
CA MET A 24 -3.75 -40.41 -7.25
C MET A 24 -4.52 -41.73 -7.33
N VAL A 25 -5.65 -41.86 -6.64
CA VAL A 25 -6.57 -43.00 -6.77
C VAL A 25 -7.35 -42.90 -8.09
N ASP A 26 -7.92 -41.73 -8.37
CA ASP A 26 -8.83 -41.55 -9.51
C ASP A 26 -8.09 -41.45 -10.85
N TRP A 27 -6.90 -40.82 -10.86
CA TRP A 27 -6.20 -40.44 -12.09
C TRP A 27 -4.71 -40.84 -12.17
N PRO A 28 -4.27 -42.00 -11.65
CA PRO A 28 -2.85 -42.33 -11.50
C PRO A 28 -2.07 -42.28 -12.83
N LYS A 29 -2.65 -42.82 -13.90
CA LYS A 29 -2.02 -42.84 -15.23
C LYS A 29 -1.99 -41.46 -15.89
N THR A 30 -3.05 -40.68 -15.71
CA THR A 30 -3.18 -39.33 -16.27
C THR A 30 -2.13 -38.39 -15.67
N LEU A 31 -1.86 -38.53 -14.37
CA LEU A 31 -1.00 -37.61 -13.62
C LEU A 31 0.48 -38.00 -13.61
N ALA A 32 0.81 -39.24 -14.02
CA ALA A 32 2.17 -39.80 -13.92
C ALA A 32 3.26 -38.90 -14.53
N GLN A 33 2.99 -38.29 -15.70
CA GLN A 33 3.95 -37.40 -16.38
C GLN A 33 3.99 -35.97 -15.81
N TYR A 34 3.10 -35.62 -14.88
CA TYR A 34 2.96 -34.28 -14.31
C TYR A 34 3.43 -34.18 -12.86
N HIS A 35 4.05 -35.23 -12.30
CA HIS A 35 4.55 -35.20 -10.93
C HIS A 35 5.62 -34.12 -10.72
N TRP A 36 6.54 -33.94 -11.68
CA TRP A 36 7.49 -32.82 -11.60
C TRP A 36 6.79 -31.46 -11.73
N ALA A 37 5.87 -31.29 -12.69
CA ALA A 37 5.14 -30.03 -12.87
C ALA A 37 4.39 -29.61 -11.59
N ARG A 38 3.77 -30.56 -10.87
CA ARG A 38 3.19 -30.29 -9.55
C ARG A 38 4.26 -29.90 -8.54
N MET A 39 5.34 -30.67 -8.44
CA MET A 39 6.41 -30.39 -7.48
C MET A 39 7.01 -29.00 -7.70
N ASP A 40 7.31 -28.64 -8.95
CA ASP A 40 7.84 -27.33 -9.32
C ASP A 40 6.87 -26.19 -8.95
N MET A 41 5.59 -26.33 -9.26
CA MET A 41 4.55 -25.37 -8.84
C MET A 41 4.52 -25.19 -7.32
N LEU A 42 4.59 -26.28 -6.55
CA LEU A 42 4.61 -26.22 -5.08
C LEU A 42 5.86 -25.52 -4.56
N LEU A 43 7.03 -25.79 -5.16
CA LEU A 43 8.30 -25.14 -4.80
C LEU A 43 8.26 -23.63 -5.09
N TRP A 44 7.76 -23.20 -6.26
CA TRP A 44 7.57 -21.78 -6.56
C TRP A 44 6.66 -21.08 -5.55
N ARG A 45 5.59 -21.75 -5.13
CA ARG A 45 4.65 -21.25 -4.10
C ARG A 45 5.18 -21.34 -2.67
N GLY A 46 6.32 -21.98 -2.43
CA GLY A 46 6.88 -22.17 -1.09
C GLY A 46 6.15 -23.20 -0.24
N LEU A 47 5.41 -24.11 -0.85
CA LEU A 47 4.66 -25.16 -0.15
C LEU A 47 5.56 -26.37 0.10
N SER A 48 6.63 -26.17 0.88
CA SER A 48 7.70 -27.17 1.10
C SER A 48 7.15 -28.51 1.58
N ASP A 49 6.21 -28.53 2.52
CA ASP A 49 5.63 -29.78 3.03
C ASP A 49 4.91 -30.58 1.95
N GLN A 50 4.19 -29.92 1.05
CA GLN A 50 3.52 -30.58 -0.07
C GLN A 50 4.52 -31.04 -1.13
N ALA A 51 5.56 -30.23 -1.39
CA ALA A 51 6.63 -30.59 -2.31
C ALA A 51 7.39 -31.84 -1.81
N LYS A 52 7.71 -31.91 -0.52
CA LYS A 52 8.33 -33.08 0.13
C LYS A 52 7.53 -34.37 -0.10
N ARG A 53 6.19 -34.30 -0.08
CA ARG A 53 5.33 -35.47 -0.40
C ARG A 53 5.46 -35.96 -1.84
N GLN A 54 5.91 -35.12 -2.78
CA GLN A 54 6.11 -35.52 -4.17
C GLN A 54 7.44 -36.24 -4.41
N LEU A 55 8.39 -36.20 -3.46
CA LEU A 55 9.71 -36.81 -3.63
C LEU A 55 9.67 -38.27 -4.11
N PRO A 56 8.79 -39.16 -3.59
CA PRO A 56 8.73 -40.55 -4.07
C PRO A 56 8.21 -40.71 -5.51
N ARG A 57 7.65 -39.66 -6.11
CA ARG A 57 6.96 -39.67 -7.41
C ARG A 57 7.80 -39.08 -8.56
N VAL A 58 9.00 -38.58 -8.27
CA VAL A 58 9.91 -38.00 -9.26
C VAL A 58 11.23 -38.78 -9.31
N ASP A 59 12.00 -38.62 -10.39
CA ASP A 59 13.32 -39.25 -10.51
C ASP A 59 14.36 -38.63 -9.56
N ASP A 60 15.51 -39.29 -9.42
CA ASP A 60 16.55 -38.86 -8.47
C ASP A 60 17.19 -37.51 -8.81
N ALA A 61 17.21 -37.11 -10.08
CA ALA A 61 17.71 -35.80 -10.50
C ALA A 61 16.79 -34.68 -10.00
N HIS A 62 15.48 -34.85 -10.18
CA HIS A 62 14.47 -33.92 -9.68
C HIS A 62 14.36 -33.94 -8.14
N LYS A 63 14.56 -35.09 -7.48
CA LYS A 63 14.69 -35.14 -6.01
C LYS A 63 15.85 -34.28 -5.52
N ALA A 64 17.02 -34.39 -6.15
CA ALA A 64 18.19 -33.60 -5.79
C ALA A 64 17.95 -32.09 -5.96
N LEU A 65 17.37 -31.68 -7.10
CA LEU A 65 16.98 -30.30 -7.39
C LEU A 65 15.98 -29.77 -6.34
N ALA A 66 14.93 -30.53 -6.05
CA ALA A 66 13.92 -30.13 -5.08
C ALA A 66 14.48 -29.99 -3.67
N ASN A 67 15.32 -30.94 -3.23
CA ASN A 67 15.96 -30.85 -1.91
C ASN A 67 16.88 -29.63 -1.80
N ALA A 68 17.61 -29.27 -2.86
CA ALA A 68 18.40 -28.04 -2.88
C ALA A 68 17.53 -26.78 -2.75
N ARG A 69 16.41 -26.72 -3.48
CA ARG A 69 15.45 -25.61 -3.41
C ARG A 69 14.80 -25.49 -2.03
N ILE A 70 14.35 -26.61 -1.46
CA ILE A 70 13.77 -26.69 -0.12
C ILE A 70 14.80 -26.27 0.94
N GLY A 71 16.01 -26.82 0.90
CA GLY A 71 17.04 -26.51 1.90
C GLY A 71 17.47 -25.04 1.87
N LEU A 72 17.55 -24.43 0.68
CA LEU A 72 17.77 -22.99 0.54
C LEU A 72 16.65 -22.18 1.18
N ARG A 73 15.38 -22.52 0.89
CA ARG A 73 14.22 -21.82 1.43
C ARG A 73 14.12 -21.93 2.94
N GLU A 74 14.35 -23.12 3.48
CA GLU A 74 14.29 -23.43 4.91
C GLU A 74 15.57 -23.00 5.64
N SER A 75 16.56 -22.47 4.93
CA SER A 75 17.87 -22.08 5.47
C SER A 75 18.55 -23.20 6.25
N GLU A 76 18.48 -24.43 5.71
CA GLU A 76 19.14 -25.60 6.29
C GLU A 76 20.66 -25.43 6.32
N ASP A 77 21.34 -26.14 7.22
CA ASP A 77 22.79 -26.21 7.21
C ASP A 77 23.29 -27.04 6.02
N GLY A 78 24.42 -26.64 5.41
CA GLY A 78 25.04 -27.39 4.33
C GLY A 78 24.35 -27.27 2.96
N VAL A 79 23.63 -26.17 2.70
CA VAL A 79 23.00 -25.88 1.39
C VAL A 79 23.95 -25.99 0.20
N ASP A 80 25.23 -25.66 0.36
CA ASP A 80 26.22 -25.81 -0.73
C ASP A 80 26.38 -27.28 -1.15
N GLY A 81 26.32 -28.21 -0.20
CA GLY A 81 26.35 -29.65 -0.46
C GLY A 81 25.05 -30.16 -1.09
N LEU A 82 23.91 -29.55 -0.79
CA LEU A 82 22.64 -29.84 -1.49
C LEU A 82 22.71 -29.36 -2.95
N ILE A 83 23.22 -28.15 -3.18
CA ILE A 83 23.38 -27.57 -4.52
C ILE A 83 24.37 -28.40 -5.34
N SER A 84 25.50 -28.82 -4.76
CA SER A 84 26.51 -29.61 -5.49
C SER A 84 26.03 -31.00 -5.91
N ARG A 85 24.96 -31.52 -5.29
CA ARG A 85 24.32 -32.80 -5.68
C ARG A 85 23.37 -32.66 -6.86
N VAL A 86 22.98 -31.43 -7.24
CA VAL A 86 22.12 -31.20 -8.40
C VAL A 86 22.91 -31.55 -9.67
N PRO A 87 22.39 -32.44 -10.54
CA PRO A 87 23.08 -32.80 -11.77
C PRO A 87 23.31 -31.60 -12.70
N ALA A 88 24.40 -31.61 -13.47
CA ALA A 88 24.77 -30.50 -14.35
C ALA A 88 23.67 -30.07 -15.33
N ALA A 89 22.85 -31.03 -15.81
CA ALA A 89 21.71 -30.76 -16.70
C ALA A 89 20.60 -29.92 -16.04
N LEU A 90 20.54 -29.90 -14.71
CA LEU A 90 19.55 -29.14 -13.91
C LEU A 90 20.19 -27.99 -13.12
N ALA A 91 21.50 -27.77 -13.27
CA ALA A 91 22.22 -26.74 -12.51
C ALA A 91 21.77 -25.31 -12.86
N ASP A 92 21.25 -25.12 -14.08
CA ASP A 92 20.73 -23.83 -14.58
C ASP A 92 19.21 -23.65 -14.38
N ASP A 93 18.59 -24.52 -13.57
CA ASP A 93 17.16 -24.45 -13.27
C ASP A 93 16.75 -23.07 -12.71
N PRO A 94 15.73 -22.40 -13.28
CA PRO A 94 15.32 -21.08 -12.84
C PRO A 94 14.78 -21.07 -11.41
N GLY A 95 14.13 -22.15 -10.97
CA GLY A 95 13.66 -22.29 -9.60
C GLY A 95 14.80 -22.38 -8.59
N LEU A 96 15.87 -23.09 -8.91
CA LEU A 96 17.09 -23.11 -8.10
C LEU A 96 17.76 -21.74 -8.05
N ALA A 97 17.86 -21.04 -9.19
CA ALA A 97 18.39 -19.68 -9.21
C ALA A 97 17.55 -18.74 -8.32
N TYR A 98 16.22 -18.84 -8.36
CA TYR A 98 15.33 -18.06 -7.51
C TYR A 98 15.57 -18.31 -6.02
N GLU A 99 15.66 -19.57 -5.59
CA GLU A 99 15.92 -19.89 -4.16
C GLU A 99 17.30 -19.40 -3.71
N ARG A 100 18.32 -19.50 -4.57
CA ARG A 100 19.66 -18.97 -4.29
C ARG A 100 19.65 -17.44 -4.21
N PHE A 101 18.84 -16.76 -5.01
CA PHE A 101 18.64 -15.31 -4.95
C PHE A 101 17.95 -14.91 -3.64
N LEU A 102 16.83 -15.56 -3.33
CA LEU A 102 16.04 -15.27 -2.15
C LEU A 102 16.85 -15.49 -0.88
N TRP A 103 17.58 -16.61 -0.79
CA TRP A 103 18.47 -16.90 0.34
C TRP A 103 19.52 -15.80 0.53
N ARG A 104 20.22 -15.37 -0.53
CA ARG A 104 21.22 -14.29 -0.45
C ARG A 104 20.60 -12.99 0.04
N ALA A 105 19.46 -12.62 -0.54
CA ALA A 105 18.77 -11.40 -0.17
C ALA A 105 18.30 -11.45 1.29
N THR A 106 17.77 -12.58 1.77
CA THR A 106 17.36 -12.78 3.18
C THR A 106 18.53 -12.72 4.15
N LYS A 107 19.73 -13.19 3.75
CA LYS A 107 20.96 -13.06 4.54
C LYS A 107 21.61 -11.66 4.43
N GLY A 108 20.96 -10.69 3.78
CA GLY A 108 21.48 -9.33 3.60
C GLY A 108 22.66 -9.23 2.63
N ARG A 109 22.91 -10.27 1.82
CA ARG A 109 24.01 -10.30 0.83
C ARG A 109 23.57 -9.64 -0.47
N ASN A 110 23.14 -8.38 -0.37
CA ASN A 110 22.45 -7.65 -1.44
C ASN A 110 23.22 -7.63 -2.75
N ASP A 111 24.53 -7.33 -2.74
CA ASP A 111 25.30 -7.25 -3.99
C ASP A 111 25.29 -8.58 -4.76
N SER A 112 25.50 -9.71 -4.09
CA SER A 112 25.43 -11.04 -4.72
C SER A 112 24.01 -11.48 -5.11
N ALA A 113 22.99 -10.97 -4.44
CA ALA A 113 21.60 -11.19 -4.85
C ALA A 113 21.27 -10.39 -6.13
N ILE A 114 21.73 -9.13 -6.18
CA ILE A 114 21.58 -8.22 -7.32
C ILE A 114 22.26 -8.79 -8.56
N GLU A 115 23.51 -9.27 -8.42
CA GLU A 115 24.25 -9.92 -9.49
C GLU A 115 23.44 -11.06 -10.10
N LEU A 116 22.94 -11.97 -9.27
CA LEU A 116 22.18 -13.13 -9.74
C LEU A 116 20.85 -12.74 -10.42
N VAL A 117 20.05 -11.85 -9.83
CA VAL A 117 18.77 -11.47 -10.47
C VAL A 117 19.01 -10.77 -11.80
N LEU A 118 20.04 -9.92 -11.91
CA LEU A 118 20.37 -9.24 -13.18
C LEU A 118 20.91 -10.22 -14.22
N GLU A 119 21.75 -11.18 -13.83
CA GLU A 119 22.21 -12.28 -14.69
C GLU A 119 21.01 -13.04 -15.28
N ARG A 120 20.02 -13.38 -14.44
CA ARG A 120 18.80 -14.08 -14.88
C ARG A 120 17.81 -13.20 -15.64
N SER A 121 17.97 -11.88 -15.64
CA SER A 121 17.03 -10.93 -16.26
C SER A 121 17.15 -10.84 -17.79
N GLY A 122 17.93 -11.71 -18.44
CA GLY A 122 18.03 -11.77 -19.91
C GLY A 122 16.71 -12.14 -20.61
N SER A 123 15.88 -12.99 -19.99
CA SER A 123 14.59 -13.42 -20.54
C SER A 123 13.60 -13.82 -19.43
N ALA A 124 12.30 -13.95 -19.76
CA ALA A 124 11.33 -14.51 -18.83
C ALA A 124 11.63 -15.99 -18.51
N ALA A 125 12.08 -16.76 -19.51
CA ALA A 125 12.43 -18.18 -19.34
C ALA A 125 13.59 -18.39 -18.35
N SER A 126 14.61 -17.52 -18.36
CA SER A 126 15.72 -17.59 -17.39
C SER A 126 15.29 -17.24 -15.96
N LEU A 127 14.25 -16.42 -15.79
CA LEU A 127 13.65 -16.16 -14.47
C LEU A 127 12.69 -17.29 -14.05
N GLY A 128 12.15 -18.06 -15.00
CA GLY A 128 11.12 -19.07 -14.77
C GLY A 128 9.76 -18.44 -14.51
N ASP A 129 9.60 -17.84 -13.33
CA ASP A 129 8.40 -17.14 -12.89
C ASP A 129 8.77 -15.70 -12.47
N PRO A 130 8.83 -14.73 -13.41
CA PRO A 130 9.23 -13.35 -13.12
C PRO A 130 8.47 -12.69 -11.96
N GLU A 131 7.19 -13.03 -11.75
CA GLU A 131 6.36 -12.49 -10.67
C GLU A 131 6.97 -12.78 -9.30
N ARG A 132 7.53 -13.98 -9.12
CA ARG A 132 8.14 -14.40 -7.84
C ARG A 132 9.36 -13.55 -7.47
N TRP A 133 10.07 -13.02 -8.46
CA TRP A 133 11.23 -12.16 -8.23
C TRP A 133 10.84 -10.72 -7.90
N ALA A 134 9.64 -10.28 -8.29
CA ALA A 134 9.31 -8.87 -8.42
C ALA A 134 9.36 -8.10 -7.09
N GLY A 135 8.74 -8.62 -6.02
CA GLY A 135 8.75 -7.96 -4.71
C GLY A 135 10.17 -7.74 -4.16
N ARG A 136 10.98 -8.80 -4.12
CA ARG A 136 12.36 -8.69 -3.61
C ARG A 136 13.28 -7.91 -4.54
N ARG A 137 13.03 -7.95 -5.85
CA ARG A 137 13.70 -7.10 -6.85
C ARG A 137 13.39 -5.62 -6.59
N LEU A 138 12.14 -5.27 -6.30
CA LEU A 138 11.73 -3.91 -5.97
C LEU A 138 12.43 -3.40 -4.70
N ASP A 139 12.50 -4.21 -3.65
CA ASP A 139 13.25 -3.90 -2.42
C ASP A 139 14.72 -3.54 -2.74
N LEU A 140 15.37 -4.39 -3.54
CA LEU A 140 16.78 -4.21 -3.93
C LEU A 140 16.97 -3.00 -4.84
N ALA A 141 16.02 -2.71 -5.74
CA ALA A 141 16.05 -1.52 -6.58
C ALA A 141 15.98 -0.24 -5.73
N ARG A 142 15.05 -0.18 -4.76
CA ARG A 142 14.95 0.93 -3.81
C ARG A 142 16.18 1.05 -2.92
N TRP A 143 16.73 -0.08 -2.46
CA TRP A 143 17.97 -0.10 -1.70
C TRP A 143 19.14 0.48 -2.53
N ALA A 144 19.33 0.01 -3.76
CA ALA A 144 20.38 0.50 -4.65
C ALA A 144 20.22 2.00 -4.95
N MET A 145 18.98 2.47 -5.12
CA MET A 145 18.68 3.89 -5.31
C MET A 145 19.12 4.74 -4.11
N ARG A 146 18.86 4.28 -2.89
CA ARG A 146 19.27 4.97 -1.65
C ARG A 146 20.77 4.84 -1.36
N ALA A 147 21.39 3.76 -1.80
CA ALA A 147 22.83 3.52 -1.70
C ALA A 147 23.65 4.25 -2.78
N ASP A 148 23.04 5.20 -3.50
CA ASP A 148 23.66 5.98 -4.58
C ASP A 148 24.24 5.10 -5.72
N LYS A 149 23.56 3.99 -6.04
CA LYS A 149 23.86 3.10 -7.17
C LYS A 149 22.77 3.20 -8.25
N PRO A 150 22.58 4.37 -8.91
CA PRO A 150 21.41 4.62 -9.73
C PRO A 150 21.32 3.76 -11.00
N LYS A 151 22.45 3.40 -11.61
CA LYS A 151 22.47 2.47 -12.76
C LYS A 151 21.99 1.07 -12.37
N THR A 152 22.42 0.59 -11.20
CA THR A 152 21.98 -0.69 -10.64
C THR A 152 20.50 -0.65 -10.28
N ALA A 153 20.04 0.42 -9.63
CA ALA A 153 18.63 0.62 -9.29
C ALA A 153 17.75 0.60 -10.55
N TYR A 154 18.16 1.33 -11.59
CA TYR A 154 17.46 1.36 -12.86
C TYR A 154 17.43 -0.01 -13.55
N ALA A 155 18.55 -0.74 -13.59
CA ALA A 155 18.59 -2.08 -14.18
C ALA A 155 17.68 -3.07 -13.45
N LEU A 156 17.67 -3.05 -12.10
CA LEU A 156 16.78 -3.88 -11.30
C LEU A 156 15.31 -3.55 -11.56
N ALA A 157 14.98 -2.25 -11.65
CA ALA A 157 13.62 -1.81 -11.89
C ALA A 157 13.12 -2.13 -13.31
N SER A 158 13.95 -1.92 -14.33
CA SER A 158 13.53 -2.01 -15.75
C SER A 158 13.62 -3.41 -16.36
N GLN A 159 14.53 -4.29 -15.89
CA GLN A 159 14.76 -5.60 -16.51
C GLN A 159 13.88 -6.71 -15.89
N HIS A 160 12.63 -6.38 -15.59
CA HIS A 160 11.78 -7.23 -14.75
C HIS A 160 11.15 -8.43 -15.46
N ARG A 161 10.87 -8.30 -16.77
CA ARG A 161 10.24 -9.33 -17.63
C ARG A 161 8.84 -9.78 -17.19
N LEU A 162 8.13 -8.90 -16.50
CA LEU A 162 6.74 -9.11 -16.06
C LEU A 162 5.79 -8.87 -17.22
N ALA A 163 4.62 -9.52 -17.15
CA ALA A 163 3.54 -9.30 -18.11
C ALA A 163 2.96 -7.87 -17.97
N ALA A 164 2.21 -7.43 -18.98
CA ALA A 164 1.68 -6.06 -19.00
C ALA A 164 0.55 -5.80 -18.00
N ASP A 165 -0.12 -6.85 -17.57
CA ASP A 165 -1.21 -6.88 -16.60
C ASP A 165 -0.74 -7.16 -15.16
N SER A 166 0.57 -7.29 -14.92
CA SER A 166 1.14 -7.47 -13.57
C SER A 166 1.08 -6.18 -12.75
N ASP A 167 0.53 -6.26 -11.53
CA ASP A 167 0.52 -5.12 -10.60
C ASP A 167 1.95 -4.77 -10.13
N GLU A 168 2.81 -5.77 -9.99
CA GLU A 168 4.20 -5.61 -9.62
C GLU A 168 4.99 -4.87 -10.69
N ARG A 169 4.62 -5.02 -11.97
CA ARG A 169 5.17 -4.23 -13.07
C ARG A 169 4.95 -2.75 -12.83
N ASN A 170 3.78 -2.35 -12.36
CA ASN A 170 3.43 -0.95 -12.17
C ASN A 170 4.38 -0.24 -11.18
N ALA A 171 4.69 -0.90 -10.07
CA ALA A 171 5.63 -0.37 -9.07
C ALA A 171 7.06 -0.25 -9.62
N LEU A 172 7.50 -1.24 -10.40
CA LEU A 172 8.84 -1.29 -11.00
C LEU A 172 8.99 -0.27 -12.14
N GLU A 173 7.99 -0.12 -13.01
CA GLU A 173 7.96 0.90 -14.06
C GLU A 173 8.01 2.31 -13.46
N TRP A 174 7.18 2.57 -12.44
CA TRP A 174 7.24 3.87 -11.75
C TRP A 174 8.62 4.13 -11.15
N LEU A 175 9.23 3.14 -10.48
CA LEU A 175 10.56 3.30 -9.89
C LEU A 175 11.66 3.49 -10.95
N ALA A 176 11.59 2.76 -12.07
CA ALA A 176 12.51 2.92 -13.19
C ALA A 176 12.45 4.36 -13.74
N GLY A 177 11.24 4.90 -13.91
CA GLY A 177 11.03 6.28 -14.33
C GLY A 177 11.56 7.30 -13.31
N TYR A 178 11.31 7.08 -12.02
CA TYR A 178 11.81 7.94 -10.94
C TYR A 178 13.34 7.96 -10.91
N VAL A 179 13.99 6.80 -10.97
CA VAL A 179 15.45 6.70 -10.99
C VAL A 179 16.03 7.36 -12.24
N ALA A 180 15.45 7.11 -13.42
CA ALA A 180 15.87 7.73 -14.67
C ALA A 180 15.82 9.27 -14.57
N LEU A 181 14.72 9.83 -14.09
CA LEU A 181 14.53 11.28 -13.98
C LEU A 181 15.40 11.91 -12.89
N ARG A 182 15.32 11.37 -11.67
CA ARG A 182 15.87 12.03 -10.47
C ARG A 182 17.31 11.67 -10.16
N LYS A 183 17.80 10.53 -10.66
CA LYS A 183 19.14 10.04 -10.35
C LYS A 183 20.05 9.92 -11.58
N LEU A 184 19.49 9.72 -12.77
CA LEU A 184 20.28 9.61 -14.01
C LEU A 184 20.18 10.84 -14.92
N GLY A 185 19.22 11.74 -14.69
CA GLY A 185 18.98 12.90 -15.54
C GLY A 185 18.43 12.55 -16.92
N ASP A 186 17.91 11.34 -17.11
CA ASP A 186 17.36 10.84 -18.37
C ASP A 186 15.83 11.00 -18.36
N ALA A 187 15.38 12.20 -18.73
CA ALA A 187 13.96 12.55 -18.74
C ALA A 187 13.17 11.85 -19.86
N GLU A 188 13.81 11.48 -20.97
CA GLU A 188 13.15 10.78 -22.08
C GLU A 188 12.82 9.34 -21.70
N THR A 189 13.79 8.62 -21.13
CA THR A 189 13.56 7.28 -20.58
C THR A 189 12.54 7.31 -19.45
N ALA A 190 12.62 8.31 -18.56
CA ALA A 190 11.66 8.46 -17.49
C ALA A 190 10.22 8.62 -18.00
N LEU A 191 10.02 9.46 -19.02
CA LEU A 191 8.70 9.68 -19.60
C LEU A 191 8.09 8.39 -20.15
N ARG A 192 8.88 7.55 -20.84
CA ARG A 192 8.41 6.24 -21.35
C ARG A 192 7.92 5.33 -20.22
N HIS A 193 8.68 5.23 -19.13
CA HIS A 193 8.29 4.43 -17.97
C HIS A 193 7.03 4.97 -17.30
N PHE A 194 6.89 6.29 -17.14
CA PHE A 194 5.68 6.87 -16.57
C PHE A 194 4.47 6.75 -17.50
N GLN A 195 4.65 6.64 -18.82
CA GLN A 195 3.58 6.34 -19.77
C GLN A 195 3.14 4.88 -19.66
N ALA A 196 4.08 3.94 -19.64
CA ALA A 196 3.78 2.52 -19.42
C ALA A 196 3.05 2.29 -18.09
N PHE A 197 3.49 2.95 -17.01
CA PHE A 197 2.79 2.93 -15.72
C PHE A 197 1.39 3.54 -15.77
N HIS A 198 1.16 4.57 -16.60
CA HIS A 198 -0.16 5.20 -16.72
C HIS A 198 -1.17 4.31 -17.45
N GLU A 199 -0.72 3.59 -18.48
CA GLU A 199 -1.56 2.73 -19.31
C GLU A 199 -2.12 1.52 -18.54
N SER A 200 -1.50 1.14 -17.42
CA SER A 200 -1.84 -0.03 -16.62
C SER A 200 -2.53 0.27 -15.30
N VAL A 201 -2.88 1.53 -15.02
CA VAL A 201 -3.49 1.94 -13.73
C VAL A 201 -4.75 2.77 -13.90
N GLU A 202 -5.73 2.51 -13.04
CA GLU A 202 -7.04 3.16 -13.13
C GLU A 202 -7.43 3.93 -11.87
N THR A 203 -6.82 3.62 -10.73
CA THR A 203 -7.18 4.27 -9.46
C THR A 203 -6.75 5.75 -9.45
N PRO A 204 -7.53 6.66 -8.83
CA PRO A 204 -7.17 8.08 -8.73
C PRO A 204 -5.77 8.34 -8.17
N ILE A 205 -5.30 7.48 -7.26
CA ILE A 205 -3.98 7.57 -6.63
C ILE A 205 -2.88 7.27 -7.66
N SER A 206 -3.02 6.17 -8.40
CA SER A 206 -2.02 5.76 -9.39
C SER A 206 -2.03 6.66 -10.62
N VAL A 207 -3.21 7.02 -11.13
CA VAL A 207 -3.38 7.92 -12.29
C VAL A 207 -2.78 9.30 -12.00
N SER A 208 -3.04 9.86 -10.82
CA SER A 208 -2.46 11.17 -10.46
C SER A 208 -0.95 11.11 -10.25
N ARG A 209 -0.43 10.00 -9.68
CA ARG A 209 1.03 9.76 -9.58
C ARG A 209 1.66 9.71 -10.97
N ALA A 210 1.07 8.96 -11.90
CA ALA A 210 1.57 8.86 -13.26
C ALA A 210 1.60 10.23 -13.95
N GLY A 211 0.49 10.97 -13.92
CA GLY A 211 0.41 12.27 -14.58
C GLY A 211 1.31 13.35 -13.95
N TYR A 212 1.48 13.36 -12.62
CA TYR A 212 2.44 14.25 -11.96
C TYR A 212 3.87 13.99 -12.43
N TRP A 213 4.29 12.72 -12.46
CA TRP A 213 5.65 12.36 -12.84
C TRP A 213 5.92 12.49 -14.35
N GLN A 214 4.91 12.24 -15.20
CA GLN A 214 4.94 12.62 -16.62
C GLN A 214 5.16 14.12 -16.79
N GLY A 215 4.41 14.95 -16.04
CA GLY A 215 4.59 16.40 -16.03
C GLY A 215 6.02 16.81 -15.66
N ARG A 216 6.59 16.22 -14.60
CA ARG A 216 7.98 16.48 -14.16
C ARG A 216 9.01 16.09 -15.23
N ALA A 217 8.81 14.95 -15.91
CA ALA A 217 9.69 14.52 -16.99
C ALA A 217 9.59 15.46 -18.21
N LEU A 218 8.37 15.88 -18.58
CA LEU A 218 8.13 16.83 -19.67
C LEU A 218 8.70 18.22 -19.37
N GLU A 219 8.63 18.70 -18.12
CA GLU A 219 9.30 19.92 -17.67
C GLU A 219 10.82 19.83 -17.90
N ALA A 220 11.45 18.71 -17.52
CA ALA A 220 12.87 18.48 -17.72
C ALA A 220 13.28 18.40 -19.21
N LEU A 221 12.37 17.98 -20.08
CA LEU A 221 12.53 18.00 -21.55
C LEU A 221 12.23 19.37 -22.18
N GLY A 222 11.79 20.37 -21.42
CA GLY A 222 11.38 21.68 -21.93
C GLY A 222 10.00 21.69 -22.63
N ARG A 223 9.23 20.59 -22.56
CA ARG A 223 7.92 20.42 -23.20
C ARG A 223 6.79 20.99 -22.33
N LYS A 224 6.81 22.31 -22.13
CA LYS A 224 5.97 23.01 -21.13
C LYS A 224 4.46 22.81 -21.30
N GLU A 225 3.95 22.90 -22.52
CA GLU A 225 2.50 22.75 -22.79
C GLU A 225 2.00 21.34 -22.45
N GLU A 226 2.79 20.32 -22.81
CA GLU A 226 2.47 18.94 -22.51
C GLU A 226 2.58 18.64 -21.02
N ALA A 227 3.58 19.21 -20.34
CA ALA A 227 3.70 19.12 -18.89
C ALA A 227 2.47 19.71 -18.21
N GLN A 228 2.03 20.91 -18.64
CA GLN A 228 0.83 21.55 -18.11
C GLN A 228 -0.43 20.71 -18.33
N ALA A 229 -0.56 20.09 -19.51
CA ALA A 229 -1.67 19.19 -19.80
C ALA A 229 -1.65 17.93 -18.91
N ALA A 230 -0.47 17.35 -18.66
CA ALA A 230 -0.33 16.21 -17.75
C ALA A 230 -0.72 16.59 -16.31
N TYR A 231 -0.24 17.72 -15.81
CA TYR A 231 -0.60 18.25 -14.49
C TYR A 231 -2.09 18.56 -14.38
N ALA A 232 -2.70 19.19 -15.39
CA ALA A 232 -4.13 19.52 -15.36
C ALA A 232 -5.03 18.27 -15.34
N ARG A 233 -4.63 17.18 -16.01
CA ARG A 233 -5.35 15.89 -15.93
C ARG A 233 -5.21 15.26 -14.56
N ALA A 234 -3.98 15.10 -14.06
CA ALA A 234 -3.72 14.51 -12.74
C ALA A 234 -4.33 15.35 -11.60
N GLY A 235 -4.31 16.67 -11.75
CA GLY A 235 -4.83 17.65 -10.78
C GLY A 235 -6.34 17.62 -10.58
N LYS A 236 -7.09 16.81 -11.35
CA LYS A 236 -8.51 16.54 -11.09
C LYS A 236 -8.72 15.59 -9.91
N HIS A 237 -7.70 14.82 -9.51
CA HIS A 237 -7.78 13.82 -8.44
C HIS A 237 -7.26 14.37 -7.11
N GLN A 238 -7.84 15.48 -6.64
CA GLN A 238 -7.33 16.25 -5.49
C GLN A 238 -7.49 15.58 -4.11
N THR A 239 -8.07 14.38 -4.07
CA THR A 239 -8.07 13.53 -2.87
C THR A 239 -6.80 12.70 -2.71
N ALA A 240 -5.94 12.67 -3.74
CA ALA A 240 -4.65 11.97 -3.74
C ALA A 240 -3.47 12.95 -3.66
N PHE A 241 -2.40 12.53 -2.98
CA PHE A 241 -1.17 13.28 -2.76
C PHE A 241 -0.60 13.88 -4.05
N TYR A 242 -0.40 13.03 -5.07
CA TYR A 242 0.11 13.46 -6.37
C TYR A 242 -0.89 14.29 -7.18
N GLY A 243 -2.19 14.10 -6.93
CA GLY A 243 -3.24 14.93 -7.51
C GLY A 243 -3.19 16.36 -6.96
N LEU A 244 -2.94 16.54 -5.66
CA LEU A 244 -2.74 17.87 -5.07
C LEU A 244 -1.48 18.56 -5.60
N LEU A 245 -0.36 17.84 -5.70
CA LEU A 245 0.87 18.37 -6.30
C LEU A 245 0.67 18.77 -7.78
N ALA A 246 -0.05 17.95 -8.54
CA ALA A 246 -0.38 18.24 -9.93
C ALA A 246 -1.36 19.41 -10.06
N ALA A 247 -2.34 19.52 -9.16
CA ALA A 247 -3.28 20.64 -9.12
C ALA A 247 -2.57 21.96 -8.86
N GLU A 248 -1.63 21.99 -7.91
CA GLU A 248 -0.77 23.16 -7.64
C GLU A 248 0.05 23.54 -8.88
N LYS A 249 0.76 22.57 -9.49
CA LYS A 249 1.52 22.78 -10.73
C LYS A 249 0.66 23.29 -11.88
N ALA A 250 -0.58 22.81 -11.97
CA ALA A 250 -1.53 23.22 -12.99
C ALA A 250 -2.19 24.59 -12.69
N GLY A 251 -1.98 25.18 -11.52
CA GLY A 251 -2.62 26.42 -11.09
C GLY A 251 -4.13 26.26 -10.81
N LEU A 252 -4.56 25.06 -10.44
CA LEU A 252 -5.96 24.78 -10.09
C LEU A 252 -6.29 25.24 -8.67
N THR A 253 -7.57 25.57 -8.46
CA THR A 253 -8.14 25.73 -7.12
C THR A 253 -8.58 24.38 -6.56
N LEU A 254 -8.71 24.32 -5.24
CA LEU A 254 -9.25 23.15 -4.55
C LEU A 254 -10.68 22.90 -5.04
N ASP A 255 -11.02 21.64 -5.32
CA ASP A 255 -12.35 21.26 -5.80
C ASP A 255 -13.40 21.65 -4.74
N PRO A 256 -14.39 22.52 -5.08
CA PRO A 256 -15.44 22.89 -4.15
C PRO A 256 -16.24 21.69 -3.60
N ALA A 257 -16.29 20.56 -4.31
CA ALA A 257 -16.93 19.35 -3.79
C ALA A 257 -16.23 18.80 -2.53
N LEU A 258 -14.96 19.14 -2.28
CA LEU A 258 -14.22 18.79 -1.06
C LEU A 258 -14.76 19.49 0.19
N ALA A 259 -15.46 20.62 0.04
CA ALA A 259 -16.20 21.22 1.14
C ALA A 259 -17.32 20.31 1.65
N GLY A 260 -17.78 19.35 0.84
CA GLY A 260 -18.78 18.35 1.24
C GLY A 260 -20.20 18.91 1.38
N ALA A 261 -20.54 19.91 0.57
CA ALA A 261 -21.86 20.55 0.56
C ALA A 261 -22.95 19.73 -0.17
N GLN A 262 -22.60 18.58 -0.76
CA GLN A 262 -23.56 17.73 -1.45
C GLN A 262 -24.59 17.16 -0.46
N THR A 263 -25.86 17.23 -0.83
CA THR A 263 -27.00 16.67 -0.09
C THR A 263 -27.69 15.58 -0.90
N TYR A 264 -28.41 14.71 -0.20
CA TYR A 264 -29.18 13.61 -0.78
C TYR A 264 -30.62 13.65 -0.26
N PRO A 265 -31.61 13.09 -1.00
CA PRO A 265 -32.95 12.89 -0.45
C PRO A 265 -32.91 11.98 0.79
N GLY A 266 -33.93 12.04 1.65
CA GLY A 266 -33.99 11.20 2.86
C GLY A 266 -33.85 9.71 2.54
N TYR A 267 -32.94 9.02 3.21
CA TYR A 267 -32.66 7.60 2.97
C TYR A 267 -33.84 6.70 3.33
N GLU A 268 -34.77 7.16 4.16
CA GLU A 268 -35.99 6.44 4.53
C GLU A 268 -36.96 6.27 3.36
N GLN A 269 -36.81 7.10 2.33
CA GLN A 269 -37.62 7.05 1.10
C GLN A 269 -36.95 6.22 0.00
N ALA A 270 -35.69 5.80 0.21
CA ALA A 270 -34.95 5.02 -0.78
C ALA A 270 -35.50 3.59 -0.87
N ALA A 271 -35.50 3.01 -2.07
CA ALA A 271 -35.99 1.65 -2.29
C ALA A 271 -35.24 0.59 -1.46
N PHE A 272 -33.95 0.82 -1.17
CA PHE A 272 -33.15 -0.08 -0.35
C PHE A 272 -33.54 -0.05 1.14
N TRP A 273 -34.29 0.94 1.62
CA TRP A 273 -34.56 1.12 3.05
C TRP A 273 -35.33 -0.04 3.67
N THR A 274 -36.19 -0.69 2.88
CA THR A 274 -36.96 -1.88 3.27
C THR A 274 -36.28 -3.20 2.91
N ASN A 275 -35.08 -3.16 2.32
CA ASN A 275 -34.30 -4.35 1.96
C ASN A 275 -33.82 -5.10 3.21
N SER A 276 -33.78 -6.44 3.16
CA SER A 276 -33.33 -7.28 4.27
C SER A 276 -31.87 -7.03 4.69
N ASN A 277 -30.97 -6.73 3.74
CA ASN A 277 -29.59 -6.34 4.04
C ASN A 277 -29.54 -4.99 4.77
N MET A 278 -30.40 -4.03 4.39
CA MET A 278 -30.49 -2.75 5.10
C MET A 278 -31.06 -2.93 6.51
N GLN A 279 -32.09 -3.76 6.67
CA GLN A 279 -32.63 -4.11 7.98
C GLN A 279 -31.56 -4.76 8.86
N ALA A 280 -30.81 -5.73 8.33
CA ALA A 280 -29.71 -6.38 9.03
C ALA A 280 -28.60 -5.39 9.41
N ALA A 281 -28.21 -4.50 8.49
CA ALA A 281 -27.21 -3.45 8.74
C ALA A 281 -27.65 -2.52 9.88
N ARG A 282 -28.91 -2.08 9.89
CA ARG A 282 -29.47 -1.22 10.95
C ARG A 282 -29.53 -1.92 12.31
N LEU A 283 -30.04 -3.15 12.35
CA LEU A 283 -30.16 -3.93 13.60
C LEU A 283 -28.78 -4.23 14.20
N THR A 284 -27.83 -4.65 13.38
CA THR A 284 -26.46 -4.94 13.84
C THR A 284 -25.73 -3.67 14.27
N LEU A 285 -25.90 -2.54 13.57
CA LEU A 285 -25.32 -1.27 14.01
C LEU A 285 -25.89 -0.83 15.37
N ALA A 286 -27.22 -0.90 15.53
CA ALA A 286 -27.89 -0.58 16.80
C ALA A 286 -27.48 -1.49 17.96
N ALA A 287 -27.13 -2.75 17.67
CA ALA A 287 -26.59 -3.69 18.65
C ALA A 287 -25.10 -3.48 18.96
N GLY A 288 -24.42 -2.54 18.30
CA GLY A 288 -22.97 -2.34 18.44
C GLY A 288 -22.11 -3.31 17.62
N GLU A 289 -22.73 -4.20 16.83
CA GLU A 289 -22.08 -5.20 15.96
C GLU A 289 -21.54 -4.55 14.66
N ARG A 290 -20.60 -3.61 14.82
CA ARG A 290 -20.07 -2.74 13.75
C ARG A 290 -19.50 -3.52 12.56
N TYR A 291 -18.87 -4.67 12.82
CA TYR A 291 -18.32 -5.51 11.77
C TYR A 291 -19.42 -6.09 10.86
N LEU A 292 -20.49 -6.60 11.45
CA LEU A 292 -21.63 -7.14 10.71
C LEU A 292 -22.39 -6.03 9.99
N ALA A 293 -22.60 -4.89 10.64
CA ALA A 293 -23.21 -3.72 10.02
C ALA A 293 -22.47 -3.30 8.75
N ARG A 294 -21.13 -3.25 8.81
CA ARG A 294 -20.28 -2.97 7.64
C ARG A 294 -20.45 -4.03 6.55
N ARG A 295 -20.45 -5.32 6.89
CA ARG A 295 -20.62 -6.38 5.89
C ARG A 295 -21.93 -6.24 5.13
N PHE A 296 -23.06 -6.08 5.82
CA PHE A 296 -24.37 -5.94 5.18
C PHE A 296 -24.49 -4.66 4.35
N ALA A 297 -24.03 -3.52 4.88
CA ALA A 297 -24.12 -2.24 4.18
C ALA A 297 -23.20 -2.19 2.95
N VAL A 298 -21.97 -2.73 3.03
CA VAL A 298 -21.06 -2.80 1.88
C VAL A 298 -21.62 -3.74 0.81
N HIS A 299 -22.12 -4.91 1.18
CA HIS A 299 -22.75 -5.81 0.22
C HIS A 299 -23.96 -5.16 -0.46
N LEU A 300 -24.79 -4.43 0.29
CA LEU A 300 -25.88 -3.66 -0.30
C LEU A 300 -25.37 -2.61 -1.29
N SER A 301 -24.27 -1.92 -0.96
CA SER A 301 -23.70 -0.85 -1.79
C SER A 301 -23.20 -1.30 -3.17
N GLU A 302 -22.90 -2.58 -3.36
CA GLU A 302 -22.41 -3.14 -4.63
C GLU A 302 -23.39 -2.92 -5.79
N SER A 303 -24.69 -2.90 -5.51
CA SER A 303 -25.74 -2.81 -6.54
C SER A 303 -26.52 -1.49 -6.54
N LEU A 304 -26.17 -0.51 -5.71
CA LEU A 304 -26.90 0.74 -5.61
C LEU A 304 -26.47 1.74 -6.68
N ASP A 305 -27.43 2.54 -7.17
CA ASP A 305 -27.13 3.70 -8.00
C ASP A 305 -26.45 4.82 -7.21
N ALA A 306 -25.98 5.85 -7.91
CA ALA A 306 -25.20 6.91 -7.30
C ALA A 306 -25.95 7.74 -6.23
N THR A 307 -27.25 7.93 -6.39
CA THR A 307 -28.08 8.65 -5.40
C THR A 307 -28.30 7.76 -4.19
N SER A 308 -28.70 6.51 -4.41
CA SER A 308 -28.93 5.51 -3.35
C SER A 308 -27.66 5.26 -2.51
N LEU A 309 -26.48 5.24 -3.14
CA LEU A 309 -25.19 5.18 -2.43
C LEU A 309 -24.96 6.39 -1.52
N GLY A 310 -25.24 7.59 -2.03
CA GLY A 310 -25.14 8.83 -1.25
C GLY A 310 -26.09 8.82 -0.06
N GLN A 311 -27.32 8.33 -0.25
CA GLN A 311 -28.30 8.14 0.82
C GLN A 311 -27.84 7.13 1.87
N LEU A 312 -27.26 5.99 1.46
CA LEU A 312 -26.71 4.99 2.39
C LEU A 312 -25.54 5.55 3.20
N MET A 313 -24.67 6.36 2.58
CA MET A 313 -23.56 7.02 3.28
C MET A 313 -24.04 8.15 4.19
N GLN A 314 -25.12 8.86 3.82
CA GLN A 314 -25.77 9.85 4.69
C GLN A 314 -26.38 9.17 5.92
N TRP A 315 -27.01 7.99 5.75
CA TRP A 315 -27.47 7.20 6.89
C TRP A 315 -26.31 6.87 7.84
N ALA A 316 -25.17 6.40 7.33
CA ALA A 316 -24.00 6.11 8.18
C ALA A 316 -23.47 7.37 8.91
N GLU A 317 -23.55 8.55 8.29
CA GLU A 317 -23.22 9.82 8.94
C GLU A 317 -24.19 10.16 10.08
N ASP A 318 -25.49 10.07 9.83
CA ASP A 318 -26.55 10.38 10.80
C ASP A 318 -26.56 9.42 11.99
N GLN A 319 -26.04 8.20 11.82
CA GLN A 319 -25.83 7.24 12.91
C GLN A 319 -24.52 7.47 13.68
N ASP A 320 -23.77 8.53 13.39
CA ASP A 320 -22.44 8.80 13.94
C ASP A 320 -21.50 7.59 13.79
N ALA A 321 -21.53 6.97 12.61
CA ALA A 321 -20.77 5.77 12.27
C ALA A 321 -19.67 6.07 11.22
N PRO A 322 -18.65 6.89 11.55
CA PRO A 322 -17.66 7.37 10.57
C PRO A 322 -16.82 6.25 9.95
N TYR A 323 -16.54 5.17 10.69
CA TYR A 323 -15.86 3.97 10.14
C TYR A 323 -16.69 3.30 9.03
N LEU A 324 -18.01 3.22 9.22
CA LEU A 324 -18.92 2.67 8.23
C LEU A 324 -19.05 3.62 7.03
N GLN A 325 -19.19 4.91 7.28
CA GLN A 325 -19.28 5.95 6.24
C GLN A 325 -18.04 5.92 5.33
N LEU A 326 -16.83 5.94 5.92
CA LEU A 326 -15.58 5.87 5.16
C LEU A 326 -15.42 4.55 4.42
N SER A 327 -15.81 3.42 5.04
CA SER A 327 -15.78 2.12 4.39
C SER A 327 -16.63 2.11 3.12
N LEU A 328 -17.89 2.58 3.20
CA LEU A 328 -18.79 2.70 2.06
C LEU A 328 -18.20 3.60 0.97
N ALA A 329 -17.63 4.74 1.34
CA ALA A 329 -17.00 5.67 0.39
C ALA A 329 -15.81 5.04 -0.35
N LYS A 330 -15.01 4.21 0.32
CA LYS A 330 -13.91 3.46 -0.30
C LYS A 330 -14.43 2.40 -1.27
N TYR A 331 -15.45 1.64 -0.89
CA TYR A 331 -16.05 0.64 -1.79
C TYR A 331 -16.78 1.27 -2.97
N ALA A 332 -17.29 2.49 -2.83
CA ALA A 332 -17.83 3.23 -3.97
C ALA A 332 -16.76 3.54 -5.03
N ILE A 333 -15.50 3.75 -4.62
CA ILE A 333 -14.39 3.89 -5.58
C ILE A 333 -14.10 2.54 -6.25
N VAL A 334 -14.09 1.45 -5.47
CA VAL A 334 -13.77 0.11 -5.98
C VAL A 334 -14.83 -0.40 -6.95
N TYR A 335 -16.11 -0.32 -6.59
CA TYR A 335 -17.21 -0.92 -7.35
C TYR A 335 -17.81 0.02 -8.40
N HIS A 336 -17.71 1.33 -8.19
CA HIS A 336 -18.39 2.33 -9.03
C HIS A 336 -17.45 3.39 -9.62
N GLY A 337 -16.14 3.32 -9.33
CA GLY A 337 -15.15 4.29 -9.82
C GLY A 337 -15.39 5.73 -9.34
N ARG A 338 -16.19 5.92 -8.28
CA ARG A 338 -16.70 7.24 -7.88
C ARG A 338 -16.26 7.64 -6.48
N VAL A 339 -15.73 8.85 -6.37
CA VAL A 339 -15.37 9.46 -5.09
C VAL A 339 -16.54 10.28 -4.55
N TYR A 340 -16.96 9.97 -3.32
CA TYR A 340 -17.96 10.73 -2.57
C TYR A 340 -17.24 11.57 -1.50
N ASN A 341 -16.85 12.80 -1.84
CA ASN A 341 -15.91 13.60 -1.04
C ASN A 341 -16.32 13.77 0.43
N ARG A 342 -17.60 14.06 0.71
CA ARG A 342 -18.10 14.20 2.09
C ARG A 342 -17.96 12.88 2.89
N PRO A 343 -18.51 11.74 2.44
CA PRO A 343 -18.28 10.43 3.06
C PRO A 343 -16.83 9.93 3.08
N TYR A 344 -16.00 10.35 2.12
CA TYR A 344 -14.60 9.93 2.02
C TYR A 344 -13.68 10.65 3.01
N PHE A 345 -14.13 11.80 3.52
CA PHE A 345 -13.53 12.55 4.62
C PHE A 345 -14.58 12.85 5.71
N PRO A 346 -15.01 11.82 6.49
CA PRO A 346 -15.92 12.01 7.61
C PRO A 346 -15.36 13.02 8.60
N ASN A 347 -16.21 13.91 9.12
CA ASN A 347 -15.86 14.89 10.14
C ASN A 347 -16.65 14.63 11.43
N PRO A 348 -16.45 13.47 12.09
CA PRO A 348 -17.15 13.12 13.32
C PRO A 348 -16.65 13.96 14.49
N ASP A 349 -17.37 13.90 15.61
CA ASP A 349 -16.78 14.30 16.88
C ASP A 349 -15.69 13.29 17.28
N ILE A 350 -14.52 13.82 17.66
CA ILE A 350 -13.41 13.03 18.17
C ILE A 350 -13.06 13.41 19.62
N GLY A 351 -13.87 14.26 20.26
CA GLY A 351 -13.64 14.79 21.60
C GLY A 351 -12.75 16.04 21.60
N SER A 352 -12.41 16.50 22.81
CA SER A 352 -11.48 17.59 23.02
C SER A 352 -10.05 17.12 22.73
N GLY A 353 -9.43 17.73 21.73
CA GLY A 353 -8.03 17.52 21.36
C GLY A 353 -7.13 18.50 22.12
N ASN A 354 -5.98 18.83 21.54
CA ASN A 354 -5.09 19.86 22.08
C ASN A 354 -5.33 21.18 21.32
N PRO A 355 -5.60 22.32 21.99
CA PRO A 355 -5.85 23.60 21.32
C PRO A 355 -4.73 24.11 20.41
N GLY A 356 -3.49 23.69 20.65
CA GLY A 356 -2.31 24.02 19.83
C GLY A 356 -2.16 23.14 18.58
N VAL A 357 -3.02 22.13 18.40
CA VAL A 357 -2.98 21.21 17.26
C VAL A 357 -4.14 21.54 16.31
N PRO A 358 -3.86 21.76 15.01
CA PRO A 358 -4.93 21.92 14.03
C PRO A 358 -5.82 20.67 13.98
N ARG A 359 -7.12 20.83 14.22
CA ARG A 359 -8.09 19.71 14.17
C ARG A 359 -8.09 18.94 12.83
N ALA A 360 -7.71 19.59 11.72
CA ALA A 360 -7.53 18.89 10.43
C ALA A 360 -6.40 17.84 10.50
N LEU A 361 -5.34 18.10 11.26
CA LEU A 361 -4.27 17.15 11.51
C LEU A 361 -4.74 16.00 12.43
N GLU A 362 -5.45 16.31 13.52
CA GLU A 362 -6.05 15.30 14.40
C GLU A 362 -6.96 14.33 13.63
N LEU A 363 -7.83 14.86 12.75
CA LEU A 363 -8.70 14.06 11.88
C LEU A 363 -7.92 13.27 10.83
N SER A 364 -6.86 13.84 10.25
CA SER A 364 -6.01 13.14 9.28
C SER A 364 -5.30 11.95 9.91
N ILE A 365 -4.82 12.10 11.15
CA ILE A 365 -4.20 11.02 11.93
C ILE A 365 -5.27 9.98 12.31
N ALA A 366 -6.39 10.38 12.90
CA ALA A 366 -7.46 9.44 13.27
C ALA A 366 -7.99 8.62 12.07
N ARG A 367 -8.16 9.29 10.91
CA ARG A 367 -8.50 8.63 9.65
C ARG A 367 -7.46 7.59 9.26
N ARG A 368 -6.18 7.93 9.36
CA ARG A 368 -5.10 7.04 8.92
C ARG A 368 -4.87 5.87 9.88
N GLU A 369 -4.98 6.12 11.17
CA GLU A 369 -4.66 5.16 12.22
C GLU A 369 -5.75 4.12 12.44
N SER A 370 -7.01 4.55 12.49
CA SER A 370 -8.12 3.67 12.87
C SER A 370 -9.30 3.71 11.93
N GLU A 371 -9.27 4.57 10.91
CA GLU A 371 -10.44 4.87 10.07
C GLU A 371 -11.65 5.29 10.91
N PHE A 372 -11.39 6.00 12.02
CA PHE A 372 -12.38 6.39 13.03
C PHE A 372 -13.01 5.23 13.80
N ASN A 373 -12.37 4.06 13.87
CA ASN A 373 -12.80 2.98 14.74
C ASN A 373 -12.14 3.09 16.12
N PRO A 374 -12.84 3.56 17.17
CA PRO A 374 -12.24 3.75 18.50
C PRO A 374 -11.90 2.44 19.21
N GLY A 375 -12.43 1.29 18.77
CA GLY A 375 -12.19 -0.03 19.39
C GLY A 375 -11.13 -0.88 18.68
N VAL A 376 -10.25 -0.28 17.87
CA VAL A 376 -9.23 -1.05 17.15
C VAL A 376 -7.94 -1.18 17.95
N THR A 377 -7.37 -2.38 17.96
CA THR A 377 -6.04 -2.68 18.49
C THR A 377 -5.19 -3.30 17.40
N SER A 378 -4.00 -2.75 17.13
CA SER A 378 -3.09 -3.31 16.13
C SER A 378 -2.43 -4.60 16.63
N GLY A 379 -1.87 -5.39 15.70
CA GLY A 379 -1.14 -6.62 16.06
C GLY A 379 0.09 -6.39 16.95
N VAL A 380 0.60 -5.15 17.03
CA VAL A 380 1.72 -4.76 17.89
C VAL A 380 1.28 -4.00 19.16
N GLY A 381 -0.03 -3.83 19.37
CA GLY A 381 -0.60 -3.28 20.61
C GLY A 381 -0.88 -1.78 20.62
N ALA A 382 -0.92 -1.13 19.45
CA ALA A 382 -1.39 0.26 19.34
C ALA A 382 -2.92 0.30 19.50
N MET A 383 -3.46 1.28 20.24
CA MET A 383 -4.85 1.25 20.69
C MET A 383 -5.65 2.50 20.33
N GLY A 384 -6.91 2.26 19.96
CA GLY A 384 -7.97 3.25 19.85
C GLY A 384 -7.88 4.15 18.64
N LEU A 385 -8.63 5.25 18.70
CA LEU A 385 -8.89 6.18 17.59
C LEU A 385 -7.61 6.73 16.93
N MET A 386 -6.59 7.04 17.74
CA MET A 386 -5.31 7.57 17.27
C MET A 386 -4.16 6.55 17.40
N GLN A 387 -4.47 5.27 17.61
CA GLN A 387 -3.49 4.16 17.69
C GLN A 387 -2.26 4.47 18.55
N LEU A 388 -2.48 4.81 19.82
CA LEU A 388 -1.37 5.05 20.74
C LEU A 388 -0.80 3.75 21.29
N MET A 389 0.53 3.67 21.32
CA MET A 389 1.23 2.67 22.11
C MET A 389 1.05 2.96 23.62
N PRO A 390 0.96 1.93 24.49
CA PRO A 390 0.81 2.13 25.93
C PRO A 390 1.88 3.05 26.53
N GLY A 391 3.14 2.91 26.09
CA GLY A 391 4.26 3.75 26.53
C GLY A 391 4.04 5.23 26.19
N THR A 392 3.75 5.52 24.91
CA THR A 392 3.44 6.88 24.45
C THR A 392 2.25 7.46 25.20
N ALA A 393 1.18 6.69 25.38
CA ALA A 393 -0.01 7.14 26.11
C ALA A 393 0.31 7.50 27.57
N LYS A 394 1.15 6.70 28.24
CA LYS A 394 1.59 6.97 29.62
C LYS A 394 2.44 8.24 29.70
N ASP A 395 3.35 8.45 28.75
CA ASP A 395 4.18 9.65 28.69
C ASP A 395 3.33 10.90 28.46
N MET A 396 2.32 10.82 27.58
CA MET A 396 1.41 11.94 27.32
C MET A 396 0.47 12.22 28.49
N ALA A 397 0.00 11.18 29.19
CA ALA A 397 -0.80 11.37 30.41
C ALA A 397 0.00 12.09 31.50
N LYS A 398 1.29 11.74 31.65
CA LYS A 398 2.21 12.43 32.56
C LYS A 398 2.41 13.89 32.14
N ARG A 399 2.62 14.14 30.84
CA ARG A 399 2.83 15.49 30.30
C ARG A 399 1.60 16.40 30.47
N LEU A 400 0.40 15.83 30.39
CA LEU A 400 -0.87 16.53 30.66
C LEU A 400 -1.23 16.62 32.15
N GLU A 401 -0.41 16.05 33.05
CA GLU A 401 -0.68 15.96 34.48
C GLU A 401 -2.04 15.30 34.82
N ILE A 402 -2.41 14.27 34.05
CA ILE A 402 -3.62 13.47 34.28
C ILE A 402 -3.29 12.02 34.64
N ALA A 403 -4.24 11.33 35.25
CA ALA A 403 -4.11 9.90 35.52
C ALA A 403 -3.97 9.12 34.20
N TYR A 404 -3.02 8.18 34.18
CA TYR A 404 -2.92 7.20 33.10
C TYR A 404 -3.94 6.08 33.32
N GLU A 405 -4.92 5.98 32.44
CA GLU A 405 -6.04 5.03 32.53
C GLU A 405 -6.03 4.09 31.31
N PRO A 406 -5.26 2.99 31.35
CA PRO A 406 -5.06 2.13 30.17
C PRO A 406 -6.36 1.55 29.61
N GLY A 407 -7.34 1.22 30.46
CA GLY A 407 -8.66 0.73 30.02
C GLY A 407 -9.44 1.75 29.19
N LYS A 408 -9.22 3.05 29.38
CA LYS A 408 -9.88 4.11 28.61
C LYS A 408 -9.26 4.36 27.23
N LEU A 409 -8.11 3.76 26.92
CA LEU A 409 -7.51 3.89 25.58
C LEU A 409 -8.37 3.25 24.49
N HIS A 410 -9.16 2.24 24.84
CA HIS A 410 -10.06 1.52 23.95
C HIS A 410 -11.51 2.04 24.06
N ASP A 411 -12.03 2.17 25.28
CA ASP A 411 -13.46 2.45 25.50
C ASP A 411 -13.81 3.95 25.56
N GLY A 412 -12.80 4.83 25.58
CA GLY A 412 -12.97 6.28 25.69
C GLY A 412 -12.27 7.02 24.56
N PHE A 413 -12.91 7.16 23.39
CA PHE A 413 -12.31 7.86 22.24
C PHE A 413 -11.82 9.27 22.60
N ALA A 414 -12.54 10.00 23.46
CA ALA A 414 -12.13 11.33 23.91
C ALA A 414 -10.82 11.31 24.73
N TYR A 415 -10.61 10.29 25.57
CA TYR A 415 -9.35 10.12 26.31
C TYR A 415 -8.20 9.77 25.36
N ASN A 416 -8.44 8.85 24.42
CA ASN A 416 -7.46 8.49 23.39
C ASN A 416 -7.08 9.71 22.53
N THR A 417 -8.06 10.48 22.06
CA THR A 417 -7.83 11.72 21.29
C THR A 417 -7.06 12.74 22.08
N ARG A 418 -7.40 12.98 23.36
CA ARG A 418 -6.68 13.94 24.19
C ARG A 418 -5.19 13.59 24.29
N LEU A 419 -4.87 12.32 24.54
CA LEU A 419 -3.48 11.86 24.62
C LEU A 419 -2.78 11.90 23.24
N GLY A 420 -3.49 11.53 22.17
CA GLY A 420 -2.90 11.51 20.82
C GLY A 420 -2.66 12.91 20.28
N SER A 421 -3.54 13.84 20.61
CA SER A 421 -3.38 15.26 20.31
C SER A 421 -2.24 15.88 21.12
N GLU A 422 -2.03 15.46 22.36
CA GLU A 422 -0.84 15.86 23.11
C GLU A 422 0.45 15.34 22.46
N TYR A 423 0.43 14.11 21.94
CA TYR A 423 1.58 13.59 21.21
C TYR A 423 1.86 14.39 19.93
N LEU A 424 0.82 14.81 19.20
CA LEU A 424 0.96 15.73 18.08
C LEU A 424 1.52 17.09 18.51
N ALA A 425 1.08 17.64 19.64
CA ALA A 425 1.63 18.89 20.18
C ALA A 425 3.12 18.75 20.51
N TYR A 426 3.53 17.65 21.13
CA TYR A 426 4.94 17.32 21.37
C TYR A 426 5.75 17.23 20.06
N LEU A 427 5.19 16.64 19.00
CA LEU A 427 5.86 16.56 17.70
C LEU A 427 5.96 17.94 17.03
N ILE A 428 4.93 18.79 17.17
CA ILE A 428 4.95 20.18 16.68
C ILE A 428 6.02 20.99 17.41
N GLU A 429 6.17 20.84 18.72
CA GLU A 429 7.26 21.49 19.47
C GLU A 429 8.64 21.11 18.94
N LYS A 430 8.80 19.85 18.51
CA LYS A 430 10.07 19.32 18.05
C LYS A 430 10.40 19.68 16.59
N PHE A 431 9.39 19.67 15.72
CA PHE A 431 9.59 19.76 14.26
C PHE A 431 8.92 20.99 13.62
N GLY A 432 8.32 21.85 14.43
CA GLY A 432 7.47 22.95 13.97
C GLY A 432 6.16 22.44 13.35
N GLN A 433 5.50 23.26 12.55
CA GLN A 433 4.22 22.88 11.94
C GLN A 433 4.36 21.99 10.69
N ASN A 434 5.54 21.42 10.46
CA ASN A 434 5.79 20.61 9.28
C ASN A 434 5.02 19.27 9.31
N PRO A 435 3.99 19.07 8.45
CA PRO A 435 3.15 17.89 8.55
C PRO A 435 3.87 16.61 8.10
N VAL A 436 4.91 16.72 7.27
CA VAL A 436 5.73 15.57 6.84
C VAL A 436 6.53 15.02 8.00
N LEU A 437 7.27 15.86 8.72
CA LEU A 437 8.07 15.45 9.88
C LEU A 437 7.20 15.00 11.05
N ILE A 438 6.06 15.66 11.27
CA ILE A 438 5.09 15.21 12.28
C ILE A 438 4.57 13.81 11.94
N ALA A 439 4.17 13.55 10.69
CA ALA A 439 3.68 12.24 10.28
C ALA A 439 4.77 11.15 10.40
N VAL A 440 6.01 11.45 10.03
CA VAL A 440 7.15 10.55 10.28
C VAL A 440 7.32 10.30 11.78
N GLY A 441 7.32 11.36 12.60
CA GLY A 441 7.49 11.27 14.05
C GLY A 441 6.37 10.49 14.73
N TYR A 442 5.16 10.56 14.21
CA TYR A 442 4.01 9.81 14.72
C TYR A 442 4.14 8.31 14.42
N ASN A 443 4.40 7.95 13.17
CA ASN A 443 4.42 6.56 12.71
C ASN A 443 5.74 5.82 13.02
N ALA A 444 6.90 6.46 12.78
CA ALA A 444 8.21 5.84 12.92
C ALA A 444 9.00 6.33 14.15
N GLY A 445 8.42 7.27 14.90
CA GLY A 445 9.03 7.88 16.08
C GLY A 445 9.87 9.12 15.75
N PRO A 446 9.98 10.09 16.68
CA PRO A 446 10.69 11.34 16.48
C PRO A 446 12.20 11.17 16.26
N GLY A 447 12.77 10.05 16.74
CA GLY A 447 14.17 9.70 16.46
C GLY A 447 14.42 9.46 14.97
N ARG A 448 13.49 8.79 14.26
CA ARG A 448 13.60 8.55 12.82
C ARG A 448 13.44 9.83 12.01
N ALA A 449 12.50 10.70 12.38
CA ALA A 449 12.39 12.02 11.78
C ALA A 449 13.71 12.80 11.87
N SER A 450 14.32 12.83 13.06
CA SER A 450 15.61 13.52 13.29
C SER A 450 16.74 12.89 12.46
N GLN A 451 16.84 11.56 12.47
CA GLN A 451 17.83 10.82 11.69
C GLN A 451 17.71 11.08 10.18
N TRP A 452 16.49 11.11 9.65
CA TRP A 452 16.27 11.33 8.21
C TRP A 452 16.49 12.79 7.80
N ILE A 453 16.30 13.76 8.71
CA ILE A 453 16.76 15.14 8.48
C ILE A 453 18.29 15.16 8.29
N GLU A 454 19.04 14.45 9.14
CA GLU A 454 20.51 14.39 9.02
C GLU A 454 20.97 13.68 7.74
N GLN A 455 20.27 12.61 7.33
CA GLN A 455 20.66 11.78 6.18
C GLN A 455 20.21 12.35 4.83
N LEU A 456 19.01 12.94 4.77
CA LEU A 456 18.37 13.38 3.53
C LEU A 456 18.33 14.91 3.38
N GLY A 457 18.77 15.65 4.40
CA GLY A 457 18.59 17.10 4.51
C GLY A 457 17.25 17.46 5.18
N ASP A 458 17.14 18.71 5.64
CA ASP A 458 15.89 19.21 6.24
C ASP A 458 14.83 19.41 5.14
N PRO A 459 13.67 18.72 5.18
CA PRO A 459 12.63 18.84 4.16
C PRO A 459 12.05 20.26 4.02
N ARG A 460 12.24 21.12 5.03
CA ARG A 460 11.80 22.53 5.08
C ARG A 460 12.80 23.48 4.43
N ALA A 461 13.97 22.99 4.02
CA ALA A 461 14.97 23.79 3.35
C ALA A 461 14.56 24.07 1.89
N ALA A 462 14.88 25.26 1.39
CA ALA A 462 14.50 25.68 0.04
C ALA A 462 15.17 24.80 -1.05
N ASN A 463 16.38 24.31 -0.78
CA ASN A 463 17.17 23.48 -1.70
C ASN A 463 16.84 21.98 -1.64
N VAL A 464 15.88 21.56 -0.81
CA VAL A 464 15.42 20.16 -0.74
C VAL A 464 14.10 20.04 -1.50
N ASP A 465 14.02 19.13 -2.47
CA ASP A 465 12.75 18.75 -3.09
C ASP A 465 11.99 17.85 -2.11
N ILE A 466 10.84 18.33 -1.64
CA ILE A 466 10.06 17.64 -0.61
C ILE A 466 9.46 16.33 -1.12
N VAL A 467 9.16 16.23 -2.42
CA VAL A 467 8.62 15.01 -3.02
C VAL A 467 9.72 13.95 -3.10
N ASP A 468 10.93 14.34 -3.51
CA ASP A 468 12.08 13.44 -3.50
C ASP A 468 12.45 12.99 -2.07
N TRP A 469 12.34 13.90 -1.09
CA TRP A 469 12.59 13.59 0.32
C TRP A 469 11.62 12.53 0.84
N ILE A 470 10.32 12.67 0.57
CA ILE A 470 9.30 11.68 0.92
C ILE A 470 9.55 10.35 0.18
N GLU A 471 9.92 10.40 -1.11
CA GLU A 471 10.22 9.21 -1.91
C GLU A 471 11.51 8.47 -1.46
N ALA A 472 12.40 9.17 -0.75
CA ALA A 472 13.61 8.61 -0.17
C ALA A 472 13.41 7.94 1.19
N ILE A 473 12.25 8.10 1.84
CA ILE A 473 11.93 7.46 3.12
C ILE A 473 12.14 5.93 3.01
N PRO A 474 13.01 5.32 3.85
CA PRO A 474 13.35 3.91 3.71
C PRO A 474 12.22 2.93 4.05
N PHE A 475 11.28 3.34 4.91
CA PHE A 475 10.18 2.50 5.35
C PHE A 475 8.96 2.76 4.47
N GLU A 476 8.56 1.78 3.66
CA GLU A 476 7.45 1.93 2.72
C GLU A 476 6.12 2.25 3.41
N GLU A 477 5.90 1.66 4.59
CA GLU A 477 4.75 1.97 5.45
C GLU A 477 4.74 3.45 5.84
N THR A 478 5.87 3.96 6.36
CA THR A 478 6.00 5.36 6.78
C THR A 478 5.91 6.32 5.60
N GLN A 479 6.52 5.99 4.46
CA GLN A 479 6.41 6.76 3.23
C GLN A 479 4.94 6.92 2.82
N THR A 480 4.21 5.80 2.76
CA THR A 480 2.78 5.79 2.43
C THR A 480 2.00 6.59 3.48
N TYR A 481 2.29 6.37 4.77
CA TYR A 481 1.65 7.05 5.88
C TYR A 481 1.76 8.58 5.76
N VAL A 482 2.97 9.10 5.49
CA VAL A 482 3.22 10.53 5.27
C VAL A 482 2.36 11.07 4.13
N MET A 483 2.33 10.40 2.97
CA MET A 483 1.49 10.83 1.84
C MET A 483 0.00 10.84 2.23
N ARG A 484 -0.48 9.81 2.93
CA ARG A 484 -1.90 9.69 3.33
C ARG A 484 -2.35 10.72 4.37
N VAL A 485 -1.50 11.02 5.35
CA VAL A 485 -1.80 12.04 6.35
C VAL A 485 -1.80 13.41 5.70
N THR A 486 -0.75 13.74 4.94
CA THR A 486 -0.61 15.06 4.35
C THR A 486 -1.65 15.35 3.27
N GLU A 487 -1.98 14.38 2.40
CA GLU A 487 -3.03 14.57 1.38
C GLU A 487 -4.40 14.87 2.00
N SER A 488 -4.66 14.40 3.22
CA SER A 488 -5.94 14.57 3.90
C SER A 488 -6.09 15.95 4.56
N LEU A 489 -5.01 16.69 4.79
CA LEU A 489 -5.04 18.01 5.44
C LEU A 489 -5.88 19.07 4.71
N PRO A 490 -5.64 19.37 3.41
CA PRO A 490 -6.47 20.35 2.69
C PRO A 490 -7.92 19.90 2.57
N ASN A 491 -8.16 18.59 2.47
CA ASN A 491 -9.50 18.00 2.42
C ASN A 491 -10.26 18.24 3.74
N TYR A 492 -9.64 17.95 4.89
CA TYR A 492 -10.24 18.22 6.18
C TYR A 492 -10.40 19.70 6.48
N ARG A 493 -9.47 20.55 6.01
CA ARG A 493 -9.63 22.01 6.11
C ARG A 493 -10.88 22.46 5.36
N ALA A 494 -11.02 22.08 4.09
CA ALA A 494 -12.19 22.43 3.27
C ALA A 494 -13.50 21.87 3.86
N ARG A 495 -13.51 20.62 4.33
CA ARG A 495 -14.68 20.01 4.99
C ARG A 495 -15.13 20.80 6.22
N ARG A 496 -14.21 21.43 6.95
CA ARG A 496 -14.51 22.14 8.20
C ARG A 496 -14.84 23.62 8.01
N THR A 497 -14.19 24.29 7.06
CA THR A 497 -14.45 25.71 6.79
C THR A 497 -15.58 25.90 5.78
N GLY A 498 -15.88 24.88 4.96
CA GLY A 498 -16.78 25.01 3.81
C GLY A 498 -16.14 25.78 2.64
N GLU A 499 -14.86 26.15 2.75
CA GLU A 499 -14.18 27.01 1.79
C GLU A 499 -13.29 26.19 0.84
N SER A 500 -13.21 26.69 -0.40
CA SER A 500 -12.21 26.30 -1.38
C SER A 500 -11.24 27.47 -1.61
N GLY A 501 -10.00 27.18 -1.96
CA GLY A 501 -8.98 28.18 -2.27
C GLY A 501 -7.89 27.63 -3.20
N PRO A 502 -6.86 28.42 -3.51
CA PRO A 502 -5.73 27.95 -4.30
C PRO A 502 -5.06 26.72 -3.68
N VAL A 503 -4.68 25.73 -4.48
CA VAL A 503 -3.91 24.58 -4.00
C VAL A 503 -2.46 25.02 -3.81
N ARG A 504 -2.01 25.09 -2.56
CA ARG A 504 -0.62 25.42 -2.15
C ARG A 504 -0.03 24.27 -1.35
N PHE A 505 -0.09 23.08 -1.92
CA PHE A 505 0.22 21.86 -1.18
C PHE A 505 1.71 21.75 -0.85
N THR A 506 2.59 22.13 -1.77
CA THR A 506 4.05 22.12 -1.55
C THR A 506 4.45 23.09 -0.43
N ASP A 507 3.83 24.28 -0.36
CA ASP A 507 4.04 25.22 0.74
C ASP A 507 3.64 24.61 2.09
N GLU A 508 2.52 23.88 2.12
CA GLU A 508 2.04 23.17 3.30
C GLU A 508 3.02 22.06 3.74
N LEU A 509 3.56 21.28 2.80
CA LEU A 509 4.56 20.25 3.08
C LEU A 509 5.90 20.82 3.56
N LYS A 510 6.19 22.11 3.31
CA LYS A 510 7.43 22.81 3.68
C LYS A 510 7.29 23.78 4.86
N GLN A 511 6.16 23.78 5.56
CA GLN A 511 5.95 24.62 6.74
C GLN A 511 7.06 24.42 7.78
N ARG A 512 7.40 25.50 8.50
CA ARG A 512 8.53 25.53 9.44
C ARG A 512 8.15 25.29 10.88
#